data_AF-A0A444JI96-F1
#
_entry.id   AF-A0A444JI96-F1
#
_cell.length_a   1.000
_cell.length_b   1.000
_cell.length_c   1.000
_cell.angle_alpha   90.00
_cell.angle_beta   90.00
_cell.angle_gamma   90.00
#
_symmetry.space_group_name_H-M   'P 1'
#
loop_
_entity.id
_entity.type
_entity.pdbx_description
1 polymer ?
#
loop_
_entity_poly.entity_id
_entity_poly.type
_entity_poly.pdbx_seq_one_letter_code
_entity_poly.pdbx_strand_id
1 'polypeptide(L)'
;MKSVGQVIEQHIKESIADVEAQLERKLTPVEQSELPLFVTSNAIDTMKTLSGEDFLDFLKSELAHISSSALSGRLVTATNQLKVVSERTGELIHVNPYRFRYTLGTRAAIEGAGTLTIATLLDHSDTQNVGVYVANVPEFAIEISKIMNQPLARYAAAFAGKLVKDEDEANEENAGATRIPLREKDCDVGSCGTSAFCQDYAPIACYLCPKFRPWANAPHHLVLQWLMEERERLKADTDGDMAVVTINDRAIVAVCQVIKLCQEQNNV
;
A
#
# COMPACT_ATOMS: atom_id res chain seq x y z
N MET A 1 3.21 34.83 -3.87
CA MET A 1 3.95 33.65 -4.39
C MET A 1 4.44 34.03 -5.78
N LYS A 2 5.73 33.86 -6.09
CA LYS A 2 6.19 34.05 -7.49
C LYS A 2 5.53 32.95 -8.33
N SER A 3 5.02 33.29 -9.52
CA SER A 3 4.56 32.27 -10.46
C SER A 3 5.74 31.44 -10.96
N VAL A 4 5.50 30.22 -11.46
CA VAL A 4 6.56 29.38 -12.06
C VAL A 4 7.29 30.14 -13.16
N GLY A 5 6.56 30.88 -14.00
CA GLY A 5 7.14 31.74 -15.04
C GLY A 5 8.10 32.79 -14.48
N GLN A 6 7.74 33.48 -13.39
CA GLN A 6 8.62 34.48 -12.76
C GLN A 6 9.90 33.87 -12.19
N VAL A 7 9.85 32.63 -11.70
CA VAL A 7 11.03 31.92 -11.21
C VAL A 7 11.95 31.55 -12.37
N ILE A 8 11.38 31.06 -13.48
CA ILE A 8 12.14 30.72 -14.69
C ILE A 8 12.79 31.97 -15.29
N GLU A 9 12.05 33.07 -15.44
CA GLU A 9 12.58 34.34 -15.95
C GLU A 9 13.73 34.88 -15.10
N GLN A 10 13.61 34.76 -13.77
CA GLN A 10 14.68 35.15 -12.85
C GLN A 10 15.91 34.26 -13.04
N HIS A 11 15.71 32.94 -13.13
CA HIS A 11 16.78 31.97 -13.34
C HIS A 11 17.50 32.18 -14.67
N ILE A 12 16.77 32.50 -15.76
CA ILE A 12 17.36 32.85 -17.06
C ILE A 12 18.31 34.05 -16.91
N LYS A 13 17.87 35.12 -16.24
CA LYS A 13 18.68 36.32 -16.03
C LYS A 13 19.93 36.04 -15.20
N GLU A 14 19.79 35.24 -14.14
CA GLU A 14 20.90 34.83 -13.28
C GLU A 14 21.90 33.94 -14.03
N SER A 15 21.42 32.98 -14.83
CA SER A 15 22.24 32.10 -15.65
C SER A 15 23.05 32.88 -16.69
N ILE A 16 22.41 33.80 -17.42
CA ILE A 16 23.09 34.68 -18.38
C ILE A 16 24.17 35.50 -17.66
N ALA A 17 23.85 36.11 -16.52
CA ALA A 17 24.80 36.92 -15.78
C ALA A 17 26.01 36.11 -15.29
N ASP A 18 25.79 34.88 -14.82
CA ASP A 18 26.87 33.98 -14.39
C ASP A 18 27.77 33.57 -15.56
N VAL A 19 27.18 33.19 -16.70
CA VAL A 19 27.94 32.84 -17.91
C VAL A 19 28.72 34.06 -18.44
N GLU A 20 28.10 35.23 -18.54
CA GLU A 20 28.78 36.46 -18.96
C GLU A 20 29.94 36.85 -18.03
N ALA A 21 29.76 36.66 -16.71
CA ALA A 21 30.82 36.89 -15.74
C ALA A 21 31.99 35.93 -15.92
N GLN A 22 31.72 34.65 -16.17
CA GLN A 22 32.75 33.63 -16.38
C GLN A 22 33.44 33.70 -17.74
N LEU A 23 32.75 34.21 -18.77
CA LEU A 23 33.33 34.44 -20.10
C LEU A 23 34.01 35.81 -20.23
N GLU A 24 33.91 36.68 -19.20
CA GLU A 24 34.41 38.05 -19.19
C GLU A 24 33.94 38.90 -20.39
N ARG A 25 32.78 38.56 -20.96
CA ARG A 25 32.16 39.26 -22.10
C ARG A 25 30.65 39.25 -22.02
N LYS A 26 30.02 40.19 -22.71
CA LYS A 26 28.57 40.18 -22.92
C LYS A 26 28.19 39.25 -24.05
N LEU A 27 27.09 38.51 -23.85
CA LEU A 27 26.48 37.70 -24.89
C LEU A 27 25.60 38.58 -25.76
N THR A 28 25.60 38.33 -27.07
CA THR A 28 24.67 38.96 -28.00
C THR A 28 23.25 38.44 -27.75
N PRO A 29 22.20 39.16 -28.18
CA PRO A 29 20.82 38.70 -28.02
C PRO A 29 20.55 37.30 -28.60
N VAL A 30 21.24 36.96 -29.70
CA VAL A 30 21.14 35.64 -30.35
C VAL A 30 21.80 34.56 -29.49
N GLU A 31 22.99 34.83 -28.94
CA GLU A 31 23.66 33.89 -28.03
C GLU A 31 22.85 33.68 -26.74
N GLN A 32 22.21 34.75 -26.22
CA GLN A 32 21.36 34.65 -25.04
C GLN A 32 20.11 33.78 -25.28
N SER A 33 19.52 33.82 -26.48
CA SER A 33 18.36 32.98 -26.80
C SER A 33 18.69 31.50 -26.99
N GLU A 34 19.93 31.19 -27.38
CA GLU A 34 20.41 29.81 -27.55
C GLU A 34 21.06 29.26 -26.27
N LEU A 35 21.23 30.07 -25.22
CA LEU A 35 21.85 29.63 -23.98
C LEU A 35 20.92 28.64 -23.24
N PRO A 36 21.39 27.43 -22.89
CA PRO A 36 20.58 26.47 -22.15
C PRO A 36 20.15 27.00 -20.79
N LEU A 37 18.93 26.65 -20.35
CA LEU A 37 18.43 26.99 -19.01
C LEU A 37 19.36 26.52 -17.89
N PHE A 38 20.03 25.39 -18.09
CA PHE A 38 20.95 24.83 -17.11
C PHE A 38 22.28 24.48 -17.78
N VAL A 39 23.29 25.30 -17.49
CA VAL A 39 24.65 25.13 -17.98
C VAL A 39 25.52 24.52 -16.88
N THR A 40 26.55 23.76 -17.27
CA THR A 40 27.56 23.22 -16.34
C THR A 40 28.87 23.97 -16.47
N SER A 41 29.71 23.94 -15.43
CA SER A 41 31.04 24.55 -15.45
C SER A 41 31.89 24.03 -16.62
N ASN A 42 31.81 22.72 -16.93
CA ASN A 42 32.52 22.13 -18.06
C ASN A 42 32.10 22.74 -19.40
N ALA A 43 30.80 22.95 -19.60
CA ALA A 43 30.30 23.60 -20.81
C ALA A 43 30.80 25.05 -20.91
N ILE A 44 30.89 25.77 -19.79
CA ILE A 44 31.45 27.13 -19.74
C ILE A 44 32.94 27.12 -20.08
N ASP A 45 33.69 26.14 -19.59
CA ASP A 45 35.11 26.01 -19.91
C ASP A 45 35.35 25.71 -21.40
N THR A 46 34.50 24.89 -22.02
CA THR A 46 34.51 24.72 -23.49
C THR A 46 34.16 26.02 -24.20
N MET A 47 33.13 26.72 -23.74
CA MET A 47 32.72 28.02 -24.30
C MET A 47 33.84 29.06 -24.31
N LYS A 48 34.71 29.08 -23.30
CA LYS A 48 35.89 29.98 -23.24
C LYS A 48 36.90 29.72 -24.37
N THR A 49 36.92 28.50 -24.92
CA THR A 49 37.87 28.12 -25.99
C THR A 49 37.35 28.39 -27.40
N LEU A 50 36.04 28.68 -27.53
CA LEU A 50 35.36 28.86 -28.81
C LEU A 50 35.14 30.34 -29.10
N SER A 51 35.03 30.70 -30.37
CA SER A 51 34.78 32.07 -30.80
C SER A 51 33.97 32.10 -32.09
N GLY A 52 33.27 33.22 -32.34
CA GLY A 52 32.53 33.42 -33.59
C GLY A 52 31.45 32.36 -33.83
N GLU A 53 31.44 31.77 -35.03
CA GLU A 53 30.44 30.77 -35.44
C GLU A 53 30.53 29.49 -34.62
N ASP A 54 31.74 29.01 -34.30
CA ASP A 54 31.94 27.78 -33.51
C ASP A 54 31.29 27.87 -32.12
N PHE A 55 31.30 29.07 -31.52
CA PHE A 55 30.65 29.32 -30.24
C PHE A 55 29.12 29.19 -30.36
N LEU A 56 28.54 29.79 -31.40
CA LEU A 56 27.10 29.76 -31.62
C LEU A 56 26.61 28.36 -31.98
N ASP A 57 27.38 27.61 -32.76
CA ASP A 57 27.09 26.22 -33.10
C ASP A 57 27.16 25.31 -31.87
N PHE A 58 28.09 25.58 -30.94
CA PHE A 58 28.14 24.88 -29.67
C PHE A 58 26.90 25.13 -28.81
N LEU A 59 26.44 26.39 -28.70
CA LEU A 59 25.23 26.72 -27.94
C LEU A 59 23.97 26.03 -28.49
N LYS A 60 23.84 25.94 -29.82
CA LYS A 60 22.74 25.23 -30.48
C LYS A 60 22.80 23.71 -30.35
N SER A 61 23.94 23.18 -29.91
CA SER A 61 24.14 21.74 -29.77
C SER A 61 23.71 21.25 -28.38
N GLU A 62 23.38 19.96 -28.31
CA GLU A 62 23.10 19.27 -27.04
C GLU A 62 24.29 19.26 -26.06
N LEU A 63 25.51 19.59 -26.53
CA LEU A 63 26.72 19.59 -25.70
C LEU A 63 26.75 20.72 -24.68
N ALA A 64 26.04 21.82 -24.94
CA ALA A 64 25.94 22.93 -24.00
C ALA A 64 24.99 22.63 -22.82
N HIS A 65 24.14 21.60 -22.94
CA HIS A 65 23.14 21.24 -21.94
C HIS A 65 23.74 20.43 -20.79
N ILE A 66 23.22 20.64 -19.58
CA ILE A 66 23.46 19.73 -18.47
C ILE A 66 22.93 18.32 -18.77
N SER A 67 23.65 17.30 -18.34
CA SER A 67 23.14 15.93 -18.43
C SER A 67 21.94 15.69 -17.51
N SER A 68 21.08 14.74 -17.88
CA SER A 68 19.93 14.34 -17.07
C SER A 68 20.32 13.85 -15.67
N SER A 69 21.46 13.15 -15.55
CA SER A 69 21.98 12.67 -14.27
C SER A 69 22.44 13.81 -13.36
N ALA A 70 23.15 14.81 -13.90
CA ALA A 70 23.59 15.96 -13.15
C ALA A 70 22.41 16.84 -12.70
N LEU A 71 21.41 17.05 -13.57
CA LEU A 71 20.19 17.78 -13.21
C LEU A 71 19.40 17.05 -12.12
N SER A 72 19.27 15.73 -12.23
CA SER A 72 18.66 14.88 -11.19
C SER A 72 19.40 15.02 -9.85
N GLY A 73 20.74 15.01 -9.88
CA GLY A 73 21.57 15.21 -8.69
C GLY A 73 21.35 16.58 -8.03
N ARG A 74 21.22 17.65 -8.82
CA ARG A 74 20.90 19.00 -8.31
C ARG A 74 19.54 19.04 -7.63
N LEU A 75 18.52 18.44 -8.24
CA LEU A 75 17.17 18.35 -7.66
C LEU A 75 17.18 17.60 -6.32
N VAL A 76 17.84 16.42 -6.27
CA VAL A 76 17.94 15.61 -5.06
C VAL A 76 18.68 16.38 -3.96
N THR A 77 19.80 17.02 -4.30
CA THR A 77 20.58 17.83 -3.35
C THR A 77 19.75 18.96 -2.78
N ALA A 78 19.06 19.73 -3.62
CA ALA A 78 18.20 20.83 -3.19
C ALA A 78 17.06 20.34 -2.28
N THR A 79 16.45 19.20 -2.62
CA THR A 79 15.35 18.64 -1.83
C THR A 79 15.83 18.08 -0.48
N ASN A 80 17.01 17.45 -0.44
CA ASN A 80 17.59 16.92 0.79
C ASN A 80 17.91 18.01 1.83
N GLN A 81 18.14 19.25 1.39
CA GLN A 81 18.32 20.40 2.30
C GLN A 81 17.07 20.68 3.14
N LEU A 82 15.87 20.29 2.67
CA LEU A 82 14.62 20.43 3.41
C LEU A 82 14.49 19.44 4.56
N LYS A 83 15.33 18.39 4.61
CA LYS A 83 15.34 17.36 5.67
C LYS A 83 13.97 16.75 5.97
N VAL A 84 13.17 16.51 4.92
CA VAL A 84 11.83 15.93 5.05
C VAL A 84 11.93 14.46 5.47
N VAL A 85 11.18 14.08 6.51
CA VAL A 85 11.13 12.72 7.05
C VAL A 85 9.91 11.98 6.47
N SER A 86 10.12 10.73 6.08
CA SER A 86 9.07 9.83 5.60
C SER A 86 8.30 9.23 6.78
N GLU A 87 6.99 9.47 6.84
CA GLU A 87 6.11 8.90 7.89
C GLU A 87 6.16 7.37 7.93
N ARG A 88 6.33 6.72 6.77
CA ARG A 88 6.32 5.25 6.65
C ARG A 88 7.60 4.60 7.20
N THR A 89 8.74 5.28 7.12
CA THR A 89 10.04 4.68 7.42
C THR A 89 10.75 5.33 8.61
N GLY A 90 10.34 6.54 9.01
CA GLY A 90 11.03 7.32 10.05
C GLY A 90 12.37 7.92 9.59
N GLU A 91 12.79 7.67 8.35
CA GLU A 91 14.03 8.15 7.76
C GLU A 91 13.79 9.32 6.78
N LEU A 92 14.87 9.98 6.34
CA LEU A 92 14.76 11.00 5.29
C LEU A 92 14.11 10.43 4.03
N ILE A 93 13.18 11.18 3.43
CA ILE A 93 12.47 10.74 2.25
C ILE A 93 13.42 10.62 1.06
N HIS A 94 13.44 9.44 0.43
CA HIS A 94 14.16 9.25 -0.81
C HIS A 94 13.40 9.89 -1.98
N VAL A 95 14.02 10.86 -2.64
CA VAL A 95 13.44 11.65 -3.74
C VAL A 95 14.19 11.43 -5.04
N ASN A 96 13.46 11.53 -6.15
CA ASN A 96 14.00 11.52 -7.50
C ASN A 96 13.03 12.30 -8.43
N PRO A 97 13.45 12.72 -9.64
CA PRO A 97 12.58 13.47 -10.55
C PRO A 97 11.28 12.74 -10.90
N TYR A 98 11.36 11.41 -11.06
CA TYR A 98 10.19 10.58 -11.40
C TYR A 98 9.10 10.66 -10.32
N ARG A 99 9.48 10.71 -9.04
CA ARG A 99 8.56 10.87 -7.90
C ARG A 99 7.80 12.19 -7.98
N PHE A 100 8.46 13.29 -8.37
CA PHE A 100 7.80 14.58 -8.53
C PHE A 100 6.81 14.56 -9.69
N ARG A 101 7.21 13.98 -10.84
CA ARG A 101 6.30 13.77 -11.98
C ARG A 101 5.07 12.97 -11.59
N TYR A 102 5.27 11.86 -10.89
CA TYR A 102 4.19 11.01 -10.41
C TYR A 102 3.28 11.76 -9.41
N THR A 103 3.87 12.51 -8.48
CA THR A 103 3.13 13.32 -7.51
C THR A 103 2.28 14.39 -8.21
N LEU A 104 2.81 15.06 -9.23
CA LEU A 104 2.07 16.05 -10.02
C LEU A 104 0.87 15.40 -10.73
N GLY A 105 1.08 14.26 -11.39
CA GLY A 105 0.03 13.52 -12.08
C GLY A 105 -1.08 13.05 -11.12
N THR A 106 -0.69 12.44 -9.99
CA THR A 106 -1.66 11.97 -8.99
C THR A 106 -2.40 13.12 -8.32
N ARG A 107 -1.75 14.26 -8.05
CA ARG A 107 -2.44 15.45 -7.52
C ARG A 107 -3.47 16.01 -8.50
N ALA A 108 -3.12 16.11 -9.78
CA ALA A 108 -4.06 16.52 -10.81
C ALA A 108 -5.27 15.56 -10.88
N ALA A 109 -5.04 14.24 -10.75
CA ALA A 109 -6.13 13.26 -10.69
C ALA A 109 -7.02 13.44 -9.45
N ILE A 110 -6.43 13.69 -8.27
CA ILE A 110 -7.16 13.97 -7.02
C ILE A 110 -7.98 15.26 -7.15
N GLU A 111 -7.47 16.27 -7.86
CA GLU A 111 -8.20 17.51 -8.17
C GLU A 111 -9.28 17.32 -9.26
N GLY A 112 -9.49 16.09 -9.76
CA GLY A 112 -10.52 15.76 -10.73
C GLY A 112 -10.15 16.09 -12.18
N ALA A 113 -8.87 16.32 -12.49
CA ALA A 113 -8.43 16.54 -13.86
C ALA A 113 -8.69 15.28 -14.72
N GLY A 114 -9.24 15.51 -15.92
CA GLY A 114 -9.47 14.43 -16.88
C GLY A 114 -8.16 13.84 -17.42
N THR A 115 -8.24 12.64 -18.00
CA THR A 115 -7.06 11.92 -18.52
C THR A 115 -6.28 12.71 -19.56
N LEU A 116 -6.97 13.43 -20.46
CA LEU A 116 -6.35 14.28 -21.47
C LEU A 116 -5.61 15.46 -20.82
N THR A 117 -6.19 16.09 -19.81
CA THR A 117 -5.57 17.20 -19.07
C THR A 117 -4.30 16.74 -18.36
N ILE A 118 -4.33 15.57 -17.74
CA ILE A 118 -3.14 14.97 -17.09
C ILE A 118 -2.08 14.62 -18.14
N ALA A 119 -2.47 14.06 -19.29
CA ALA A 119 -1.54 13.79 -20.39
C ALA A 119 -0.84 15.07 -20.85
N THR A 120 -1.59 16.15 -21.08
CA THR A 120 -1.04 17.46 -21.47
C THR A 120 -0.14 18.04 -20.38
N LEU A 121 -0.57 18.00 -19.11
CA LEU A 121 0.21 18.51 -17.97
C LEU A 121 1.57 17.81 -17.83
N LEU A 122 1.61 16.52 -18.13
CA LEU A 122 2.82 15.70 -18.04
C LEU A 122 3.58 15.61 -19.37
N ASP A 123 3.14 16.30 -20.41
CA ASP A 123 3.77 16.28 -21.74
C ASP A 123 3.84 14.85 -22.33
N HIS A 124 2.72 14.12 -22.27
CA HIS A 124 2.55 12.86 -22.98
C HIS A 124 2.03 13.10 -24.39
N SER A 125 2.49 12.28 -25.35
CA SER A 125 1.95 12.24 -26.71
C SER A 125 0.54 11.62 -26.79
N ASP A 126 0.18 10.77 -25.82
CA ASP A 126 -1.10 10.09 -25.76
C ASP A 126 -1.56 9.83 -24.31
N THR A 127 -2.69 9.13 -24.15
CA THR A 127 -3.30 8.84 -22.84
C THR A 127 -3.00 7.43 -22.32
N GLN A 128 -2.27 6.58 -23.06
CA GLN A 128 -2.11 5.15 -22.73
C GLN A 128 -1.50 4.95 -21.35
N ASN A 129 -0.56 5.83 -20.98
CA ASN A 129 0.18 5.74 -19.72
C ASN A 129 -0.41 6.60 -18.60
N VAL A 130 -1.53 7.32 -18.81
CA VAL A 130 -2.10 8.20 -17.77
C VAL A 130 -2.67 7.41 -16.59
N GLY A 131 -3.16 6.19 -16.85
CA GLY A 131 -3.76 5.34 -15.84
C GLY A 131 -2.86 5.08 -14.62
N VAL A 132 -1.54 5.08 -14.81
CA VAL A 132 -0.58 4.88 -13.71
C VAL A 132 -0.68 5.94 -12.62
N TYR A 133 -1.11 7.16 -12.94
CA TYR A 133 -1.25 8.26 -11.98
C TYR A 133 -2.63 8.32 -11.32
N VAL A 134 -3.64 7.73 -11.97
CA VAL A 134 -5.06 7.77 -11.55
C VAL A 134 -5.43 6.55 -10.70
N ALA A 135 -4.78 5.41 -10.91
CA ALA A 135 -5.15 4.13 -10.29
C ALA A 135 -5.14 4.15 -8.74
N ASN A 136 -4.39 5.05 -8.12
CA ASN A 136 -4.21 5.12 -6.65
C ASN A 136 -4.91 6.32 -5.99
N VAL A 137 -5.95 6.86 -6.63
CA VAL A 137 -6.72 7.99 -6.11
C VAL A 137 -7.54 7.53 -4.88
N PRO A 138 -7.53 8.27 -3.74
CA PRO A 138 -8.13 7.84 -2.47
C PRO A 138 -9.61 7.42 -2.55
N GLU A 139 -10.35 8.01 -3.47
CA GLU A 139 -11.75 7.73 -3.77
C GLU A 139 -11.94 6.25 -4.15
N PHE A 140 -11.01 5.66 -4.90
CA PHE A 140 -11.05 4.23 -5.21
C PHE A 140 -10.81 3.38 -3.98
N ALA A 141 -9.91 3.78 -3.09
CA ALA A 141 -9.68 3.06 -1.84
C ALA A 141 -10.94 3.06 -0.95
N ILE A 142 -11.70 4.16 -0.93
CA ILE A 142 -12.98 4.26 -0.21
C ILE A 142 -14.02 3.30 -0.80
N GLU A 143 -14.18 3.26 -2.12
CA GLU A 143 -15.14 2.36 -2.78
C GLU A 143 -14.74 0.88 -2.61
N ILE A 144 -13.45 0.56 -2.76
CA ILE A 144 -12.94 -0.79 -2.47
C ILE A 144 -13.22 -1.16 -1.02
N SER A 145 -12.95 -0.27 -0.07
CA SER A 145 -13.23 -0.50 1.36
C SER A 145 -14.72 -0.74 1.60
N LYS A 146 -15.61 0.06 1.02
CA LYS A 146 -17.08 -0.14 1.13
C LYS A 146 -17.51 -1.54 0.69
N ILE A 147 -16.97 -2.05 -0.41
CA ILE A 147 -17.31 -3.38 -0.95
C ILE A 147 -16.65 -4.49 -0.13
N MET A 148 -15.39 -4.32 0.24
CA MET A 148 -14.55 -5.37 0.81
C MET A 148 -14.64 -5.49 2.33
N ASN A 149 -15.08 -4.46 3.05
CA ASN A 149 -15.14 -4.47 4.51
C ASN A 149 -16.02 -5.60 5.05
N GLN A 150 -17.23 -5.77 4.51
CA GLN A 150 -18.17 -6.78 5.01
C GLN A 150 -17.74 -8.24 4.66
N PRO A 151 -17.21 -8.53 3.46
CA PRO A 151 -16.52 -9.78 3.16
C PRO A 151 -15.28 -10.06 3.97
N LEU A 152 -14.49 -9.06 4.35
CA LEU A 152 -13.23 -9.31 5.08
C LEU A 152 -13.46 -9.40 6.60
N ALA A 153 -14.44 -8.67 7.14
CA ALA A 153 -14.79 -8.68 8.55
C ALA A 153 -15.27 -10.07 9.06
N ARG A 154 -15.94 -10.87 8.22
CA ARG A 154 -16.35 -12.24 8.57
C ARG A 154 -15.18 -13.19 8.77
N TYR A 155 -14.01 -12.89 8.17
CA TYR A 155 -12.82 -13.73 8.25
C TYR A 155 -11.81 -13.23 9.29
N ALA A 156 -11.75 -11.92 9.56
CA ALA A 156 -10.70 -11.35 10.39
C ALA A 156 -10.73 -11.79 11.88
N ALA A 157 -11.88 -12.27 12.39
CA ALA A 157 -12.02 -12.68 13.80
C ALA A 157 -13.16 -13.70 14.00
N ALA A 158 -13.18 -14.79 13.22
CA ALA A 158 -14.22 -15.82 13.37
C ALA A 158 -14.02 -16.63 14.67
N PHE A 159 -12.80 -17.12 14.92
CA PHE A 159 -12.44 -17.68 16.22
C PHE A 159 -11.97 -16.56 17.15
N ALA A 160 -12.66 -16.41 18.29
CA ALA A 160 -12.37 -15.38 19.29
C ALA A 160 -11.72 -15.95 20.57
N GLY A 161 -11.60 -17.28 20.68
CA GLY A 161 -11.08 -17.98 21.84
C GLY A 161 -9.55 -18.03 21.91
N LYS A 162 -9.04 -18.85 22.83
CA LYS A 162 -7.60 -19.07 23.03
C LYS A 162 -7.31 -20.57 22.99
N LEU A 163 -6.45 -21.03 22.08
CA LEU A 163 -6.04 -22.42 22.01
C LEU A 163 -5.22 -22.81 23.26
N VAL A 164 -5.44 -24.01 23.78
CA VAL A 164 -4.69 -24.60 24.90
C VAL A 164 -4.19 -25.99 24.51
N LYS A 165 -3.12 -26.46 25.14
CA LYS A 165 -2.52 -27.79 24.90
C LYS A 165 -3.52 -28.91 25.19
N ASP A 166 -4.10 -28.86 26.37
CA ASP A 166 -4.94 -29.91 26.93
C ASP A 166 -5.89 -29.34 28.00
N GLU A 167 -6.60 -30.25 28.65
CA GLU A 167 -7.51 -29.93 29.74
C GLU A 167 -6.79 -29.41 30.99
N ASP A 168 -5.55 -29.82 31.24
CA ASP A 168 -4.81 -29.39 32.42
C ASP A 168 -4.47 -27.89 32.31
N GLU A 169 -4.01 -27.44 31.14
CA GLU A 169 -3.78 -26.01 30.87
C GLU A 169 -5.08 -25.19 30.97
N ALA A 170 -6.21 -25.75 30.55
CA ALA A 170 -7.50 -25.07 30.72
C ALA A 170 -7.90 -24.96 32.21
N ASN A 171 -7.59 -25.98 33.01
CA ASN A 171 -7.87 -26.01 34.45
C ASN A 171 -6.94 -25.11 35.27
N GLU A 172 -5.72 -24.85 34.81
CA GLU A 172 -4.84 -23.82 35.41
C GLU A 172 -5.46 -22.43 35.29
N GLU A 173 -6.10 -22.12 34.16
CA GLU A 173 -6.77 -20.82 33.94
C GLU A 173 -8.12 -20.75 34.70
N ASN A 174 -8.86 -21.87 34.78
CA ASN A 174 -10.14 -21.96 35.46
C ASN A 174 -10.33 -23.35 36.09
N ALA A 175 -10.09 -23.47 37.40
CA ALA A 175 -10.18 -24.75 38.10
C ALA A 175 -11.57 -25.39 37.98
N GLY A 176 -11.63 -26.62 37.45
CA GLY A 176 -12.89 -27.32 37.18
C GLY A 176 -13.60 -26.82 35.93
N ALA A 177 -12.84 -26.45 34.90
CA ALA A 177 -13.36 -25.96 33.63
C ALA A 177 -14.32 -26.97 33.01
N THR A 178 -15.55 -26.55 32.71
CA THR A 178 -16.55 -27.41 32.08
C THR A 178 -16.06 -27.89 30.71
N ARG A 179 -16.03 -29.20 30.51
CA ARG A 179 -15.72 -29.82 29.21
C ARG A 179 -16.81 -29.53 28.18
N ILE A 180 -16.41 -29.34 26.94
CA ILE A 180 -17.30 -29.09 25.80
C ILE A 180 -17.40 -30.39 24.98
N PRO A 181 -18.48 -31.16 25.17
CA PRO A 181 -18.63 -32.44 24.49
C PRO A 181 -19.14 -32.27 23.06
N LEU A 182 -18.57 -33.06 22.14
CA LEU A 182 -19.19 -33.42 20.88
C LEU A 182 -20.00 -34.71 21.09
N ARG A 183 -21.24 -34.56 21.58
CA ARG A 183 -22.09 -35.68 22.06
C ARG A 183 -22.32 -36.77 21.02
N GLU A 184 -22.36 -36.43 19.74
CA GLU A 184 -22.61 -37.40 18.66
C GLU A 184 -21.44 -38.35 18.42
N LYS A 185 -20.22 -37.99 18.84
CA LYS A 185 -18.99 -38.75 18.61
C LYS A 185 -18.32 -39.23 19.89
N ASP A 186 -19.01 -39.07 21.04
CA ASP A 186 -18.54 -39.46 22.37
C ASP A 186 -17.11 -38.97 22.67
N CYS A 187 -16.84 -37.71 22.34
CA CYS A 187 -15.54 -37.08 22.55
C CYS A 187 -15.70 -35.62 22.99
N ASP A 188 -14.64 -35.08 23.59
CA ASP A 188 -14.58 -33.69 24.04
C ASP A 188 -13.68 -32.87 23.10
N VAL A 189 -14.07 -31.62 22.86
CA VAL A 189 -13.36 -30.73 21.91
C VAL A 189 -12.71 -29.51 22.56
N GLY A 190 -12.82 -29.37 23.88
CA GLY A 190 -12.24 -28.24 24.60
C GLY A 190 -12.89 -28.02 25.95
N SER A 191 -12.55 -26.89 26.57
CA SER A 191 -13.10 -26.47 27.85
C SER A 191 -13.65 -25.03 27.79
N CYS A 192 -14.56 -24.72 28.72
CA CYS A 192 -15.00 -23.36 28.96
C CYS A 192 -14.04 -22.65 29.92
N GLY A 193 -13.54 -21.48 29.53
CA GLY A 193 -12.71 -20.61 30.39
C GLY A 193 -13.50 -19.86 31.47
N THR A 194 -14.73 -20.25 31.80
CA THR A 194 -15.53 -19.66 32.88
C THR A 194 -16.42 -20.72 33.53
N SER A 195 -16.64 -20.62 34.84
CA SER A 195 -17.54 -21.48 35.63
C SER A 195 -19.01 -21.03 35.64
N ALA A 196 -19.36 -20.05 34.80
CA ALA A 196 -20.72 -19.54 34.67
C ALA A 196 -21.58 -20.52 33.86
N PHE A 197 -22.84 -20.65 34.27
CA PHE A 197 -23.82 -21.46 33.55
C PHE A 197 -24.12 -20.88 32.16
N CYS A 198 -24.06 -21.72 31.12
CA CYS A 198 -24.28 -21.37 29.72
C CYS A 198 -25.21 -22.40 29.06
N GLN A 199 -26.14 -21.93 28.22
CA GLN A 199 -27.10 -22.78 27.49
C GLN A 199 -26.90 -22.73 25.96
N ASP A 200 -25.84 -22.07 25.49
CA ASP A 200 -25.55 -21.97 24.07
C ASP A 200 -25.27 -23.34 23.44
N TYR A 201 -25.50 -23.46 22.14
CA TYR A 201 -25.42 -24.72 21.41
C TYR A 201 -23.97 -25.18 21.22
N ALA A 202 -23.44 -25.83 22.24
CA ALA A 202 -22.15 -26.51 22.23
C ALA A 202 -22.18 -27.74 21.29
N PRO A 203 -21.10 -28.02 20.54
CA PRO A 203 -19.83 -27.27 20.53
C PRO A 203 -19.78 -26.11 19.52
N ILE A 204 -20.76 -25.96 18.62
CA ILE A 204 -20.72 -25.02 17.49
C ILE A 204 -20.57 -23.57 17.97
N ALA A 205 -21.40 -23.16 18.92
CA ALA A 205 -21.38 -21.81 19.47
C ALA A 205 -20.06 -21.51 20.20
N CYS A 206 -19.39 -22.53 20.74
CA CYS A 206 -18.13 -22.38 21.47
C CYS A 206 -17.00 -21.89 20.55
N TYR A 207 -16.96 -22.29 19.29
CA TYR A 207 -15.92 -21.84 18.35
C TYR A 207 -15.98 -20.33 18.03
N LEU A 208 -17.11 -19.68 18.29
CA LEU A 208 -17.27 -18.23 18.17
C LEU A 208 -17.09 -17.50 19.51
N CYS A 209 -16.96 -18.24 20.61
CA CYS A 209 -16.94 -17.70 21.96
C CYS A 209 -15.52 -17.31 22.38
N PRO A 210 -15.29 -16.08 22.90
CA PRO A 210 -13.98 -15.67 23.42
C PRO A 210 -13.47 -16.49 24.62
N LYS A 211 -14.41 -17.14 25.32
CA LYS A 211 -14.12 -17.95 26.51
C LYS A 211 -13.74 -19.38 26.16
N PHE A 212 -13.85 -19.77 24.90
CA PHE A 212 -13.56 -21.14 24.51
C PHE A 212 -12.07 -21.41 24.54
N ARG A 213 -11.72 -22.58 25.08
CA ARG A 213 -10.37 -23.13 25.16
C ARG A 213 -10.35 -24.47 24.40
N PRO A 214 -10.27 -24.45 23.05
CA PRO A 214 -10.12 -25.69 22.29
C PRO A 214 -8.82 -26.38 22.68
N TRP A 215 -8.84 -27.72 22.76
CA TRP A 215 -7.64 -28.51 23.07
C TRP A 215 -6.88 -28.85 21.78
N ALA A 216 -5.57 -28.63 21.76
CA ALA A 216 -4.74 -28.82 20.57
C ALA A 216 -4.86 -30.21 19.92
N ASN A 217 -5.03 -31.26 20.75
CA ASN A 217 -5.12 -32.65 20.31
C ASN A 217 -6.55 -33.19 20.16
N ALA A 218 -7.57 -32.34 20.31
CA ALA A 218 -8.95 -32.76 20.14
C ALA A 218 -9.36 -32.93 18.66
N PRO A 219 -10.35 -33.78 18.36
CA PRO A 219 -10.75 -34.11 17.00
C PRO A 219 -11.67 -33.02 16.38
N HIS A 220 -11.18 -31.78 16.27
CA HIS A 220 -11.95 -30.66 15.70
C HIS A 220 -12.40 -30.88 14.26
N HIS A 221 -11.71 -31.76 13.51
CA HIS A 221 -12.09 -32.16 12.16
C HIS A 221 -13.47 -32.84 12.11
N LEU A 222 -13.89 -33.52 13.18
CA LEU A 222 -15.22 -34.12 13.28
C LEU A 222 -16.32 -33.06 13.38
N VAL A 223 -16.05 -31.95 14.08
CA VAL A 223 -16.96 -30.80 14.14
C VAL A 223 -17.08 -30.13 12.76
N LEU A 224 -15.97 -29.99 12.05
CA LEU A 224 -15.97 -29.43 10.68
C LEU A 224 -16.76 -30.33 9.71
N GLN A 225 -16.53 -31.64 9.77
CA GLN A 225 -17.25 -32.61 8.94
C GLN A 225 -18.76 -32.51 9.18
N TRP A 226 -19.20 -32.48 10.43
CA TRP A 226 -20.60 -32.32 10.79
C TRP A 226 -21.19 -31.01 10.23
N LEU A 227 -20.46 -29.89 10.35
CA LEU A 227 -20.91 -28.58 9.84
C LEU A 227 -21.05 -28.57 8.31
N MET A 228 -20.21 -29.31 7.60
CA MET A 228 -20.30 -29.46 6.14
C MET A 228 -21.48 -30.34 5.72
N GLU A 229 -21.70 -31.46 6.42
CA GLU A 229 -22.84 -32.35 6.19
C GLU A 229 -24.16 -31.61 6.44
N GLU A 230 -24.26 -30.85 7.54
CA GLU A 230 -25.45 -30.06 7.86
C GLU A 230 -25.69 -28.94 6.83
N ARG A 231 -24.62 -28.31 6.31
CA ARG A 231 -24.73 -27.29 5.25
C ARG A 231 -25.32 -27.86 3.96
N GLU A 232 -24.86 -29.03 3.52
CA GLU A 232 -25.42 -29.69 2.33
C GLU A 232 -26.85 -30.19 2.56
N ARG A 233 -27.17 -30.66 3.78
CA ARG A 233 -28.54 -31.01 4.15
C ARG A 233 -29.47 -29.80 4.08
N LEU A 234 -29.09 -28.68 4.69
CA LEU A 234 -29.89 -27.44 4.64
C LEU A 234 -30.12 -27.00 3.19
N LYS A 235 -29.11 -27.11 2.33
CA LYS A 235 -29.22 -26.77 0.92
C LYS A 235 -30.23 -27.66 0.18
N ALA A 236 -30.29 -28.95 0.50
CA ALA A 236 -31.27 -29.88 -0.06
C ALA A 236 -32.69 -29.63 0.50
N ASP A 237 -32.81 -29.41 1.81
CA ASP A 237 -34.10 -29.26 2.50
C ASP A 237 -34.77 -27.90 2.19
N THR A 238 -34.00 -26.86 1.85
CA THR A 238 -34.50 -25.50 1.58
C THR A 238 -34.42 -25.06 0.12
N ASP A 239 -34.29 -26.01 -0.82
CA ASP A 239 -34.19 -25.75 -2.28
C ASP A 239 -33.15 -24.66 -2.63
N GLY A 240 -32.01 -24.69 -1.93
CA GLY A 240 -30.91 -23.74 -2.16
C GLY A 240 -31.10 -22.33 -1.61
N ASP A 241 -32.04 -22.09 -0.68
CA ASP A 241 -32.13 -20.81 0.03
C ASP A 241 -30.83 -20.49 0.82
N MET A 242 -29.98 -19.65 0.23
CA MET A 242 -28.67 -19.30 0.76
C MET A 242 -28.73 -18.58 2.11
N ALA A 243 -29.86 -17.98 2.48
CA ALA A 243 -30.02 -17.36 3.80
C ALA A 243 -30.01 -18.40 4.91
N VAL A 244 -30.57 -19.59 4.65
CA VAL A 244 -30.60 -20.71 5.60
C VAL A 244 -29.32 -21.53 5.51
N VAL A 245 -28.83 -21.81 4.30
CA VAL A 245 -27.62 -22.62 4.06
C VAL A 245 -26.38 -22.06 4.74
N THR A 246 -26.26 -20.73 4.82
CA THR A 246 -25.04 -20.07 5.32
C THR A 246 -25.04 -19.79 6.83
N ILE A 247 -26.06 -20.25 7.57
CA ILE A 247 -26.25 -19.92 9.00
C ILE A 247 -25.04 -20.28 9.87
N ASN A 248 -24.32 -21.35 9.51
CA ASN A 248 -23.15 -21.85 10.23
C ASN A 248 -21.81 -21.51 9.56
N ASP A 249 -21.79 -20.75 8.45
CA ASP A 249 -20.57 -20.46 7.69
C ASP A 249 -19.50 -19.76 8.56
N ARG A 250 -19.93 -18.92 9.52
CA ARG A 250 -19.01 -18.29 10.47
C ARG A 250 -18.37 -19.30 11.43
N ALA A 251 -19.13 -20.28 11.92
CA ALA A 251 -18.62 -21.34 12.77
C ALA A 251 -17.67 -22.26 11.99
N ILE A 252 -17.98 -22.57 10.73
CA ILE A 252 -17.09 -23.31 9.81
C ILE A 252 -15.73 -22.61 9.70
N VAL A 253 -15.72 -21.30 9.44
CA VAL A 253 -14.47 -20.52 9.37
C VAL A 253 -13.71 -20.55 10.71
N ALA A 254 -14.40 -20.44 11.84
CA ALA A 254 -13.78 -20.49 13.16
C ALA A 254 -13.18 -21.88 13.49
N VAL A 255 -13.85 -22.98 13.13
CA VAL A 255 -13.32 -24.34 13.30
C VAL A 255 -12.08 -24.56 12.43
N CYS A 256 -12.11 -24.12 11.17
CA CYS A 256 -10.94 -24.15 10.29
C CYS A 256 -9.76 -23.36 10.88
N GLN A 257 -10.03 -22.21 11.49
CA GLN A 257 -9.02 -21.41 12.17
C GLN A 257 -8.41 -22.16 13.36
N VAL A 258 -9.22 -22.83 14.18
CA VAL A 258 -8.74 -23.64 15.31
C VAL A 258 -7.88 -24.82 14.83
N ILE A 259 -8.33 -25.58 13.81
CA ILE A 259 -7.55 -26.71 13.25
C ILE A 259 -6.17 -26.24 12.78
N LYS A 260 -6.10 -25.09 12.12
CA LYS A 260 -4.84 -24.49 11.68
C LYS A 260 -3.94 -24.16 12.87
N LEU A 261 -4.47 -23.53 13.92
CA LEU A 261 -3.72 -23.23 15.14
C LEU A 261 -3.20 -24.51 15.83
N CYS A 262 -3.98 -25.59 15.86
CA CYS A 262 -3.53 -26.88 16.41
C CYS A 262 -2.35 -27.47 15.62
N GLN A 263 -2.40 -27.39 14.28
CA GLN A 263 -1.30 -27.85 13.42
C GLN A 263 -0.03 -27.04 13.66
N GLU A 264 -0.14 -25.71 13.81
CA GLU A 264 0.99 -24.84 14.10
C GLU A 264 1.61 -25.17 15.47
N GLN A 265 0.80 -25.45 16.48
CA GLN A 265 1.27 -25.82 17.82
C GLN A 265 1.92 -27.20 17.91
N ASN A 266 1.44 -28.18 17.12
CA ASN A 266 1.95 -29.56 17.12
C ASN A 266 3.18 -29.77 16.24
N ASN A 267 3.52 -28.81 15.37
CA ASN A 267 4.71 -28.82 14.51
C ASN A 267 5.92 -28.10 15.13
N VAL A 268 5.78 -27.60 16.37
CA VAL A 268 6.84 -26.99 17.19
C VAL A 268 7.28 -27.98 18.27
#